data_AF-A0A0F3MZW7-F1
#
_entry.id   AF-A0A0F3MZW7-F1
#
_cell.length_a   1.000
_cell.length_b   1.000
_cell.length_c   1.000
_cell.angle_alpha   90.00
_cell.angle_beta   90.00
_cell.angle_gamma   90.00
#
_symmetry.space_group_name_H-M   'P 1'
#
loop_
_entity.id
_entity.type
_entity.pdbx_description
1 polymer ?
#
loop_
_entity_poly.entity_id
_entity_poly.type
_entity_poly.pdbx_seq_one_letter_code
_entity_poly.pdbx_strand_id
1 'polypeptide(L)' 'MQKYELQGGAIAILYKGEVIYKTTFGNQKGNSGVITDKTLFPLASVSKAVSATAIALVVDQESLDFDEITIPKKCY' A
#
# COMPACT_ATOMS: atom_id res chain seq x y z
N MET A 1 7.96 -24.62 -16.35
CA MET A 1 7.55 -23.31 -15.80
C MET A 1 6.81 -23.57 -14.50
N GLN A 2 7.40 -23.25 -13.34
CA GLN A 2 6.75 -23.45 -12.04
C GLN A 2 5.68 -22.37 -11.85
N LYS A 3 4.43 -22.80 -11.77
CA LYS A 3 3.30 -21.94 -11.44
C LYS A 3 3.34 -21.80 -9.92
N TYR A 4 3.78 -20.65 -9.41
CA TYR A 4 3.65 -20.36 -7.98
C TYR A 4 2.14 -20.37 -7.67
N GLU A 5 1.69 -21.35 -6.91
CA GLU A 5 0.30 -21.38 -6.45
C GLU A 5 0.13 -20.27 -5.43
N LEU A 6 -0.59 -19.21 -5.82
CA LEU A 6 -1.03 -18.20 -4.88
C LEU A 6 -1.99 -18.86 -3.89
N GLN A 7 -1.68 -18.71 -2.61
CA GLN A 7 -2.53 -19.24 -1.54
C GLN A 7 -3.92 -18.60 -1.52
N GLY A 8 -4.00 -17.32 -1.88
CA GLY A 8 -5.23 -16.55 -1.93
C GLY A 8 -4.96 -15.06 -2.05
N GLY A 9 -6.01 -14.27 -2.27
CA GLY A 9 -5.92 -12.82 -2.39
C GLY A 9 -7.27 -12.14 -2.56
N ALA A 10 -7.21 -10.82 -2.63
CA ALA A 10 -8.35 -9.94 -2.92
C ALA A 10 -7.99 -9.04 -4.11
N ILE A 11 -8.94 -8.84 -5.02
CA ILE A 11 -8.78 -7.98 -6.20
C ILE A 11 -9.95 -7.01 -6.25
N ALA A 12 -9.66 -5.74 -6.51
CA ALA A 12 -10.65 -4.72 -6.82
C ALA A 12 -10.22 -3.93 -8.07
N ILE A 13 -11.16 -3.63 -8.96
CA ILE A 13 -10.94 -2.80 -10.15
C ILE A 13 -11.82 -1.56 -10.03
N LEU A 14 -11.19 -0.40 -10.17
CA LEU A 14 -11.84 0.89 -10.11
C LEU A 14 -11.85 1.55 -11.49
N TYR A 15 -12.96 2.16 -11.85
CA TYR A 15 -13.11 2.97 -13.06
C TYR A 15 -13.92 4.22 -12.73
N LYS A 16 -13.39 5.40 -13.09
CA LYS A 16 -14.04 6.70 -12.83
C LYS A 16 -14.47 6.91 -11.37
N GLY A 17 -13.64 6.47 -10.42
CA GLY A 17 -13.91 6.61 -8.98
C GLY A 17 -14.86 5.55 -8.39
N GLU A 18 -15.37 4.63 -9.21
CA GLU A 18 -16.28 3.57 -8.77
C GLU A 18 -15.61 2.19 -8.82
N VAL A 19 -15.94 1.32 -7.86
CA VAL A 19 -15.51 -0.08 -7.87
C VAL A 19 -16.43 -0.86 -8.80
N ILE A 20 -15.92 -1.24 -9.98
CA ILE A 20 -16.70 -1.99 -10.98
C ILE A 20 -16.54 -3.51 -10.84
N TYR A 21 -15.53 -3.96 -10.10
CA TYR A 21 -15.30 -5.38 -9.84
C TYR A 21 -14.58 -5.55 -8.50
N LYS A 22 -15.01 -6.56 -7.73
CA LYS A 22 -14.31 -7.00 -6.52
C LYS A 22 -14.47 -8.51 -6.35
N THR A 23 -13.40 -9.20 -5.97
CA THR A 23 -13.45 -10.63 -5.65
C THR A 23 -12.40 -10.98 -4.61
N THR A 24 -12.65 -12.07 -3.86
CA THR A 24 -11.66 -12.72 -3.00
C THR A 24 -11.54 -14.19 -3.38
N PHE A 25 -10.40 -14.79 -3.10
CA PHE A 25 -10.18 -16.22 -3.33
C PHE A 25 -9.14 -16.78 -2.35
N GLY A 26 -9.23 -18.07 -2.07
CA GLY A 26 -8.27 -18.78 -1.23
C GLY A 26 -8.39 -18.47 0.27
N ASN A 27 -7.33 -18.83 1.00
CA ASN A 27 -7.28 -18.80 2.46
C ASN A 27 -6.08 -17.99 2.95
N GLN A 28 -6.19 -17.44 4.16
CA GLN A 28 -5.18 -16.60 4.80
C GLN A 28 -3.94 -17.40 5.21
N LYS A 29 -4.12 -18.64 5.70
CA LYS A 29 -3.01 -19.53 6.09
C LYS A 29 -3.31 -20.99 5.77
N GLY A 30 -2.60 -21.56 4.79
CA GLY A 30 -2.85 -22.94 4.35
C GLY A 30 -4.32 -23.14 3.96
N ASN A 31 -5.02 -24.07 4.64
CA ASN A 31 -6.45 -24.31 4.44
C ASN A 31 -7.36 -23.61 5.47
N SER A 32 -6.83 -22.66 6.25
CA SER A 32 -7.56 -21.99 7.33
C SER A 32 -7.74 -20.50 7.06
N GLY A 33 -8.91 -20.00 7.48
CA GLY A 33 -9.31 -18.59 7.41
C GLY A 33 -9.58 -18.16 5.98
N VAL A 34 -10.84 -18.26 5.53
CA VAL A 34 -11.23 -17.77 4.20
C VAL A 34 -10.92 -16.28 4.08
N ILE A 35 -10.39 -15.87 2.92
CA ILE A 35 -10.15 -14.46 2.63
C ILE A 35 -11.47 -13.78 2.31
N THR A 36 -11.72 -12.68 3.00
CA THR A 36 -12.89 -11.80 2.84
C THR A 36 -12.44 -10.38 2.50
N ASP A 37 -13.40 -9.53 2.14
CA ASP A 37 -13.17 -8.10 1.90
C ASP A 37 -12.69 -7.32 3.15
N LYS A 38 -12.73 -7.94 4.33
CA LYS A 38 -12.21 -7.40 5.60
C LYS A 38 -10.84 -7.96 5.99
N THR A 39 -10.25 -8.84 5.17
CA THR A 39 -8.94 -9.44 5.47
C THR A 39 -7.84 -8.40 5.35
N LEU A 40 -6.99 -8.30 6.37
CA LEU A 40 -5.84 -7.40 6.36
C LEU A 40 -4.62 -8.09 5.73
N PHE A 41 -3.97 -7.38 4.82
CA PHE A 41 -2.74 -7.82 4.16
C PHE A 41 -1.58 -6.89 4.53
N PRO A 42 -0.35 -7.40 4.72
CA PRO A 42 0.82 -6.56 4.83
C PRO A 42 1.01 -5.72 3.55
N LEU A 43 1.06 -4.39 3.69
CA LEU A 43 1.16 -3.47 2.55
C LEU A 43 2.54 -3.49 1.86
N ALA A 44 3.59 -3.91 2.57
CA ALA A 44 4.97 -3.93 2.07
C ALA A 44 5.34 -2.60 1.39
N SER A 45 5.81 -2.62 0.14
CA SER A 45 6.21 -1.39 -0.57
C SER A 45 5.04 -0.46 -0.93
N VAL A 46 3.79 -0.91 -0.86
CA VAL A 46 2.62 -0.01 -1.03
C VAL A 46 2.60 1.07 0.05
N SER A 47 3.16 0.79 1.24
CA SER A 47 3.31 1.78 2.32
C SER A 47 4.09 3.03 1.91
N LYS A 48 5.00 2.94 0.91
CA LYS A 48 5.79 4.10 0.44
C LYS A 48 4.91 5.20 -0.14
N ALA A 49 3.93 4.83 -0.97
CA ALA A 49 3.01 5.79 -1.56
C ALA A 49 2.16 6.46 -0.47
N VAL A 50 1.68 5.67 0.50
CA VAL A 50 0.91 6.19 1.65
C VAL A 50 1.74 7.21 2.45
N SER A 51 2.98 6.87 2.81
CA SER A 51 3.86 7.79 3.55
C SER A 51 4.24 9.03 2.74
N ALA A 52 4.53 8.88 1.44
CA ALA A 52 4.83 10.01 0.57
C ALA A 52 3.67 10.99 0.48
N THR A 53 2.43 10.49 0.33
CA THR A 53 1.22 11.34 0.36
C THR A 53 1.07 12.06 1.69
N ALA A 54 1.31 11.38 2.82
CA ALA A 54 1.25 12.03 4.14
C ALA A 54 2.26 13.18 4.26
N ILE A 55 3.49 13.00 3.78
CA ILE A 55 4.51 14.07 3.75
C ILE A 55 4.05 15.21 2.84
N ALA A 56 3.54 14.91 1.65
CA ALA A 56 3.07 15.92 0.71
C ALA A 56 1.94 16.78 1.28
N LEU A 57 1.03 16.18 2.06
CA LEU A 57 -0.02 16.94 2.76
C LEU A 57 0.56 17.89 3.82
N VAL A 58 1.65 17.54 4.48
CA VAL A 58 2.32 18.43 5.46
C VAL A 58 3.09 19.54 4.77
N VAL A 59 3.70 19.26 3.61
CA VAL A 59 4.34 20.30 2.79
C VAL A 59 3.32 21.28 2.24
N ASP A 60 2.16 20.79 1.78
CA ASP A 60 1.04 21.63 1.34
C ASP A 60 0.51 22.57 2.46
N GLN A 61 0.67 22.16 3.71
CA GLN A 61 0.36 22.98 4.90
C GLN A 61 1.48 23.95 5.29
N GLU A 62 2.48 24.16 4.43
CA GLU A 62 3.68 24.98 4.64
C GLU A 62 4.48 24.64 5.93
N SER A 63 4.23 23.47 6.50
CA SER A 63 4.84 23.04 7.77
C SER A 63 6.17 22.30 7.56
N LEU A 64 6.48 21.95 6.31
CA LEU A 64 7.71 21.31 5.84
C LEU A 64 8.00 21.77 4.40
N ASP A 65 9.26 21.72 3.98
CA ASP A 65 9.68 22.00 2.60
C ASP A 65 10.38 20.77 2.00
N PHE A 66 10.04 20.42 0.75
CA PHE A 66 10.67 19.30 0.04
C PHE A 66 12.15 19.56 -0.27
N ASP A 67 12.53 20.81 -0.45
CA ASP A 67 13.89 21.21 -0.80
C ASP A 67 14.77 21.41 0.45
N GLU A 68 14.21 21.22 1.65
CA GLU A 68 14.97 21.25 2.89
C GLU A 68 15.97 20.08 2.96
N ILE A 69 17.23 20.37 2.67
CA ILE A 69 18.33 19.41 2.72
C ILE A 69 18.58 18.99 4.18
N THR A 70 18.21 17.75 4.53
CA THR A 70 18.43 17.18 5.88
C THR A 70 19.88 16.71 6.11
N ILE A 71 20.82 16.94 5.17
CA ILE A 71 22.23 16.60 5.38
C ILE A 71 22.75 17.49 6.51
N PRO A 72 23.30 16.94 7.61
CA PRO A 72 23.94 17.76 8.63
C PRO A 72 25.04 18.57 7.96
N LYS A 73 24.98 19.90 8.05
CA LYS A 73 26.10 20.74 7.66
C LYS A 73 27.30 20.25 8.46
N LYS A 74 28.25 19.56 7.81
CA LYS A 74 29.53 19.25 8.43
C LYS A 74 30.14 20.58 8.85
N CYS A 75 30.18 20.83 10.15
CA CYS A 75 31.08 21.83 10.72
C CYS A 75 32.49 21.34 10.38
N TYR A 76 33.15 22.03 9.44
CA TYR A 76 34.58 21.95 9.22
C TYR A 76 35.31 22.81 10.24
#